data_AF-A0A348ZXG0-F1
#
_entry.id   AF-A0A348ZXG0-F1
#
_cell.length_a   1.000
_cell.length_b   1.000
_cell.length_c   1.000
_cell.angle_alpha   90.00
_cell.angle_beta   90.00
_cell.angle_gamma   90.00
#
_symmetry.space_group_name_H-M   'P 1'
#
loop_
_entity.id
_entity.type
_entity.pdbx_description
1 polymer ?
#
loop_
_entity_poly.entity_id
_entity_poly.type
_entity_poly.pdbx_seq_one_letter_code
_entity_poly.pdbx_strand_id
1 'polypeptide(L)'
;MVRPRLSPWFRGVGGASLGRLHEAEVLIAESWGRRDAKRRLENEGSRCRLIAVKAEEQYKGVRGWLLLLCINLTILDPASIVLGVFGALPLADFEKNPEMQRFMVISGVCRLALAAFSLYAGIALWRIHADGPSIAKRYFQAAVLYSAFALLLPGMVGLSDELYAEMAGASLLSSVMTICYVMAWYLYLVKSKRVKATFQPSDQ
;
A
#
# COMPACT_ATOMS: atom_id res chain seq x y z
N MET A 1 -26.61 -48.42 -33.65
CA MET A 1 -27.15 -49.69 -33.10
C MET A 1 -26.51 -50.83 -33.87
N VAL A 2 -25.34 -51.32 -33.44
CA VAL A 2 -24.59 -52.40 -34.12
C VAL A 2 -23.98 -53.27 -33.02
N ARG A 3 -24.43 -54.53 -32.90
CA ARG A 3 -23.83 -55.52 -32.01
C ARG A 3 -22.89 -56.42 -32.84
N PRO A 4 -21.62 -56.61 -32.45
CA PRO A 4 -20.78 -57.62 -33.08
C PRO A 4 -21.03 -59.01 -32.46
N ARG A 5 -21.04 -59.99 -33.37
CA ARG A 5 -21.09 -61.45 -33.17
C ARG A 5 -19.78 -61.91 -32.52
N LEU A 6 -19.87 -62.65 -31.41
CA LEU A 6 -18.75 -63.41 -30.86
C LEU A 6 -18.88 -64.90 -31.23
N SER A 7 -17.79 -65.47 -31.73
CA SER A 7 -17.65 -66.84 -32.21
C SER A 7 -17.36 -67.85 -31.09
N PRO A 8 -17.78 -69.13 -31.24
CA PRO A 8 -17.60 -70.18 -30.24
C PRO A 8 -16.35 -71.02 -30.52
N TRP A 9 -15.18 -70.54 -30.10
CA TRP A 9 -13.96 -71.33 -30.07
C TRP A 9 -13.27 -71.06 -28.75
N PHE A 10 -13.41 -71.97 -27.79
CA PHE A 10 -12.36 -72.42 -26.86
C PHE A 10 -13.00 -73.33 -25.82
N ARG A 11 -12.93 -74.63 -26.10
CA ARG A 11 -13.34 -75.70 -25.20
C ARG A 11 -12.05 -76.42 -24.76
N GLY A 12 -11.76 -76.35 -23.46
CA GLY A 12 -10.88 -77.31 -22.78
C GLY A 12 -9.44 -76.90 -22.52
N VAL A 13 -9.18 -76.24 -21.39
CA VAL A 13 -7.91 -76.36 -20.63
C VAL A 13 -8.21 -76.26 -19.12
N GLY A 14 -7.90 -77.34 -18.38
CA GLY A 14 -7.47 -77.37 -16.97
C GLY A 14 -8.14 -76.48 -15.92
N GLY A 15 -9.14 -77.02 -15.23
CA GLY A 15 -9.89 -76.38 -14.14
C GLY A 15 -9.18 -76.17 -12.79
N ALA A 16 -7.87 -75.97 -12.74
CA ALA A 16 -7.14 -75.69 -11.48
C ALA A 16 -6.24 -74.44 -11.52
N SER A 17 -6.18 -73.73 -12.66
CA SER A 17 -5.36 -72.52 -12.82
C SER A 17 -6.14 -71.25 -13.11
N LEU A 18 -7.47 -71.31 -13.22
CA LEU A 18 -8.30 -70.15 -13.54
C LEU A 18 -8.55 -69.23 -12.33
N GLY A 19 -8.68 -69.80 -11.12
CA GLY A 19 -8.92 -69.02 -9.90
C GLY A 19 -7.75 -68.08 -9.55
N ARG A 20 -6.50 -68.55 -9.73
CA ARG A 20 -5.29 -67.75 -9.46
C ARG A 20 -5.06 -66.61 -10.46
N LEU A 21 -5.52 -66.76 -11.70
CA LEU A 21 -5.44 -65.70 -12.71
C LEU A 21 -6.49 -64.62 -12.44
N HIS A 22 -7.69 -64.99 -11.98
CA HIS A 22 -8.73 -64.04 -11.65
C HIS A 22 -8.41 -63.20 -10.39
N GLU A 23 -7.75 -63.79 -9.38
CA GLU A 23 -7.25 -63.03 -8.23
C GLU A 23 -6.10 -62.07 -8.61
N ALA A 24 -5.21 -62.46 -9.52
CA ALA A 24 -4.15 -61.60 -10.00
C ALA A 24 -4.70 -60.38 -10.76
N GLU A 25 -5.75 -60.54 -11.58
CA GLU A 25 -6.39 -59.43 -12.29
C GLU A 25 -7.10 -58.44 -11.35
N VAL A 26 -7.74 -58.95 -10.29
CA VAL A 26 -8.39 -58.09 -9.29
C VAL A 26 -7.36 -57.28 -8.50
N LEU A 27 -6.24 -57.88 -8.08
CA LEU A 27 -5.16 -57.17 -7.38
C LEU A 27 -4.48 -56.13 -8.28
N ILE A 28 -4.32 -56.42 -9.57
CA ILE A 28 -3.77 -55.46 -10.53
C ILE A 28 -4.75 -54.29 -10.67
N ALA A 29 -6.05 -54.52 -10.90
CA ALA A 29 -7.05 -53.47 -11.03
C ALA A 29 -7.14 -52.56 -9.79
N GLU A 30 -7.09 -53.13 -8.57
CA GLU A 30 -7.03 -52.33 -7.35
C GLU A 30 -5.74 -51.51 -7.20
N SER A 31 -4.60 -52.05 -7.66
CA SER A 31 -3.31 -51.33 -7.63
C SER A 31 -3.28 -50.15 -8.61
N TRP A 32 -4.00 -50.26 -9.73
CA TRP A 32 -4.13 -49.18 -10.73
C TRP A 32 -5.07 -48.10 -10.20
N GLY A 33 -6.22 -48.47 -9.62
CA GLY A 33 -7.15 -47.52 -9.00
C GLY A 33 -6.52 -46.71 -7.87
N ARG A 34 -5.72 -47.34 -7.00
CA ARG A 34 -5.00 -46.64 -5.91
C ARG A 34 -3.95 -45.66 -6.42
N ARG A 35 -3.22 -45.99 -7.50
CA ARG A 35 -2.20 -45.11 -8.08
C ARG A 35 -2.80 -43.88 -8.74
N ASP A 36 -3.96 -44.01 -9.38
CA ASP A 36 -4.61 -42.87 -10.04
C ASP A 36 -5.33 -41.95 -9.06
N ALA A 37 -5.88 -42.49 -7.95
CA ALA A 37 -6.41 -41.67 -6.86
C ALA A 37 -5.32 -40.80 -6.22
N LYS A 38 -4.13 -41.38 -5.96
CA LYS A 38 -2.98 -40.63 -5.40
C LYS A 38 -2.52 -39.50 -6.33
N ARG A 39 -2.43 -39.77 -7.64
CA ARG A 39 -2.03 -38.75 -8.63
C ARG A 39 -3.03 -37.59 -8.74
N ARG A 40 -4.33 -37.85 -8.58
CA ARG A 40 -5.34 -36.77 -8.57
C ARG A 40 -5.16 -35.84 -7.37
N LEU A 41 -4.93 -36.40 -6.18
CA LEU A 41 -4.71 -35.61 -4.96
C LEU A 41 -3.42 -34.78 -5.00
N GLU A 42 -2.32 -35.35 -5.54
CA GLU A 42 -1.07 -34.61 -5.74
C GLU A 42 -1.23 -33.46 -6.75
N ASN A 43 -2.00 -33.68 -7.81
CA ASN A 43 -2.24 -32.67 -8.84
C ASN A 43 -3.21 -31.58 -8.38
N GLU A 44 -4.24 -31.92 -7.60
CA GLU A 44 -5.15 -30.96 -6.96
C GLU A 44 -4.45 -30.13 -5.89
N GLY A 45 -3.64 -30.74 -5.02
CA GLY A 45 -2.85 -30.00 -4.03
C GLY A 45 -1.82 -29.06 -4.67
N SER A 46 -1.26 -29.45 -5.81
CA SER A 46 -0.35 -28.59 -6.60
C SER A 46 -1.10 -27.43 -7.26
N ARG A 47 -2.31 -27.67 -7.80
CA ARG A 47 -3.17 -26.62 -8.36
C ARG A 47 -3.63 -25.64 -7.29
N CYS A 48 -4.09 -26.11 -6.13
CA CYS A 48 -4.48 -25.23 -5.02
C CYS A 48 -3.31 -24.36 -4.54
N ARG A 49 -2.10 -24.92 -4.44
CA ARG A 49 -0.89 -24.15 -4.12
C ARG A 49 -0.56 -23.11 -5.19
N LEU A 50 -0.66 -23.46 -6.47
CA LEU A 50 -0.43 -22.53 -7.58
C LEU A 50 -1.44 -21.37 -7.61
N ILE A 51 -2.71 -21.63 -7.29
CA ILE A 51 -3.75 -20.59 -7.26
C ILE A 51 -3.54 -19.67 -6.05
N ALA A 52 -3.15 -20.21 -4.89
CA ALA A 52 -2.82 -19.42 -3.71
C ALA A 52 -1.60 -18.51 -3.94
N VAL A 53 -0.52 -19.05 -4.53
CA VAL A 53 0.68 -18.26 -4.87
C VAL A 53 0.36 -17.15 -5.88
N LYS A 54 -0.51 -17.41 -6.87
CA LYS A 54 -0.95 -16.38 -7.83
C LYS A 54 -1.81 -15.29 -7.18
N ALA A 55 -2.66 -15.65 -6.22
CA ALA A 55 -3.47 -14.70 -5.48
C ALA A 55 -2.58 -13.77 -4.62
N GLU A 56 -1.54 -14.31 -3.98
CA GLU A 56 -0.53 -13.56 -3.22
C GLU A 56 0.23 -12.53 -4.09
N GLU A 57 0.57 -12.87 -5.33
CA GLU A 57 1.22 -11.93 -6.25
C GLU A 57 0.25 -10.84 -6.75
N GLN A 58 -1.04 -11.14 -6.87
CA GLN A 58 -2.05 -10.20 -7.40
C GLN A 58 -2.40 -9.07 -6.43
N TYR A 59 -2.05 -9.18 -5.14
CA TYR A 59 -2.19 -8.12 -4.14
C TYR A 59 -0.91 -7.31 -3.88
N LYS A 60 0.19 -7.59 -4.59
CA LYS A 60 1.41 -6.76 -4.52
C LYS A 60 1.28 -5.55 -5.44
N GLY A 61 0.69 -4.49 -4.92
CA GLY A 61 0.76 -3.19 -5.58
C GLY A 61 -0.10 -2.12 -4.95
N VAL A 62 0.55 -1.00 -4.60
CA VAL A 62 -0.11 0.27 -4.27
C VAL A 62 -0.80 0.79 -5.53
N ARG A 63 -2.04 0.35 -5.81
CA ARG A 63 -2.81 0.78 -7.00
C ARG A 63 -3.91 1.78 -6.64
N GLY A 64 -4.10 2.76 -7.52
CA GLY A 64 -5.19 3.73 -7.46
C GLY A 64 -4.89 4.92 -6.55
N TRP A 65 -5.85 5.28 -5.72
CA TRP A 65 -5.84 6.48 -4.87
C TRP A 65 -4.69 6.56 -3.85
N LEU A 66 -4.14 5.43 -3.39
CA LEU A 66 -2.99 5.44 -2.48
C LEU A 66 -1.69 5.84 -3.19
N LEU A 67 -1.60 5.54 -4.50
CA LEU A 67 -0.50 6.01 -5.34
C LEU A 67 -0.63 7.51 -5.60
N LEU A 68 -1.86 8.00 -5.80
CA LEU A 68 -2.15 9.43 -5.91
C LEU A 68 -1.75 10.18 -4.63
N LEU A 69 -2.04 9.61 -3.45
CA LEU A 69 -1.56 10.15 -2.18
C LEU A 69 -0.02 10.18 -2.10
N CYS A 70 0.66 9.09 -2.49
CA CYS A 70 2.12 9.04 -2.48
C CYS A 70 2.73 10.09 -3.42
N ILE A 71 2.18 10.25 -4.63
CA ILE A 71 2.60 11.29 -5.57
C ILE A 71 2.36 12.68 -4.96
N ASN A 72 1.25 12.88 -4.26
CA ASN A 72 0.96 14.14 -3.59
C ASN A 72 2.05 14.48 -2.55
N LEU A 73 2.37 13.54 -1.68
CA LEU A 73 3.38 13.69 -0.64
C LEU A 73 4.79 13.88 -1.22
N THR A 74 5.11 13.22 -2.35
CA THR A 74 6.46 13.29 -2.94
C THR A 74 6.67 14.41 -3.93
N ILE A 75 5.61 14.93 -4.58
CA ILE A 75 5.72 15.96 -5.61
C ILE A 75 5.05 17.27 -5.16
N LEU A 76 3.80 17.22 -4.71
CA LEU A 76 3.07 18.45 -4.36
C LEU A 76 3.65 19.14 -3.12
N ASP A 77 4.05 18.39 -2.09
CA ASP A 77 4.67 18.98 -0.90
C ASP A 77 5.98 19.74 -1.23
N PRO A 78 7.00 19.12 -1.85
CA PRO A 78 8.21 19.87 -2.20
C PRO A 78 7.94 20.97 -3.21
N ALA A 79 7.01 20.79 -4.15
CA ALA A 79 6.61 21.86 -5.06
C ALA A 79 6.01 23.07 -4.30
N SER A 80 5.19 22.84 -3.28
CA SER A 80 4.61 23.92 -2.48
C SER A 80 5.67 24.74 -1.75
N ILE A 81 6.74 24.08 -1.26
CA ILE A 81 7.86 24.75 -0.58
C ILE A 81 8.63 25.61 -1.58
N VAL A 82 8.94 25.04 -2.75
CA VAL A 82 9.63 25.75 -3.83
C VAL A 82 8.84 26.97 -4.26
N LEU A 83 7.54 26.82 -4.55
CA LEU A 83 6.65 27.93 -4.92
C LEU A 83 6.58 29.00 -3.82
N GLY A 84 6.53 28.58 -2.56
CA GLY A 84 6.52 29.50 -1.42
C GLY A 84 7.80 30.33 -1.29
N VAL A 85 8.96 29.73 -1.57
CA VAL A 85 10.25 30.45 -1.59
C VAL A 85 10.32 31.41 -2.78
N PHE A 86 9.96 30.93 -3.99
CA PHE A 86 9.98 31.77 -5.19
C PHE A 86 9.02 32.96 -5.12
N GLY A 87 7.85 32.81 -4.50
CA GLY A 87 6.92 33.90 -4.27
C GLY A 87 7.37 34.91 -3.22
N ALA A 88 8.21 34.49 -2.26
CA ALA A 88 8.71 35.35 -1.18
C ALA A 88 10.00 36.11 -1.53
N LEU A 89 10.79 35.61 -2.47
CA LEU A 89 12.05 36.24 -2.93
C LEU A 89 11.90 37.71 -3.38
N PRO A 90 10.91 38.12 -4.20
CA PRO A 90 10.82 39.51 -4.66
C PRO A 90 10.35 40.50 -3.60
N LEU A 91 9.85 40.03 -2.45
CA LEU A 91 9.36 40.88 -1.35
C LEU A 91 10.37 41.01 -0.21
N ALA A 92 11.48 40.28 -0.27
CA ALA A 92 12.43 40.21 0.81
C ALA A 92 13.54 41.27 0.66
N ASP A 93 13.24 42.49 1.11
CA ASP A 93 14.26 43.50 1.42
C ASP A 93 15.02 43.07 2.69
N PHE A 94 15.94 42.11 2.55
CA PHE A 94 16.68 41.51 3.66
C PHE A 94 17.55 42.51 4.44
N GLU A 95 17.90 43.65 3.84
CA GLU A 95 18.72 44.67 4.50
C GLU A 95 17.95 45.53 5.50
N LYS A 96 16.61 45.60 5.42
CA LYS A 96 15.81 46.48 6.31
C LYS A 96 15.34 45.81 7.59
N ASN A 97 15.16 44.48 7.61
CA ASN A 97 14.51 43.77 8.72
C ASN A 97 15.23 42.45 9.09
N PRO A 98 16.24 42.50 9.98
CA PRO A 98 16.96 41.28 10.41
C PRO A 98 16.07 40.26 11.12
N GLU A 99 14.97 40.68 11.75
CA GLU A 99 14.00 39.77 12.39
C GLU A 99 13.21 38.94 11.37
N MET A 100 12.90 39.50 10.20
CA MET A 100 12.21 38.77 9.13
C MET A 100 13.11 37.69 8.52
N GLN A 101 14.42 37.94 8.45
CA GLN A 101 15.40 36.95 8.01
C GLN A 101 15.47 35.76 8.98
N ARG A 102 15.50 35.99 10.30
CA ARG A 102 15.48 34.91 11.31
C ARG A 102 14.21 34.06 11.21
N PHE A 103 13.05 34.70 11.08
CA PHE A 103 11.78 34.01 10.87
C PHE A 103 11.79 33.14 9.60
N MET A 104 12.33 33.66 8.50
CA MET A 104 12.40 32.95 7.22
C MET A 104 13.34 31.73 7.29
N VAL A 105 14.48 31.86 7.97
CA VAL A 105 15.42 30.74 8.18
C VAL A 105 14.79 29.65 9.03
N ILE A 106 14.20 30.00 10.19
CA ILE A 106 13.55 29.02 11.08
C ILE A 106 12.40 28.31 10.35
N SER A 107 11.52 29.10 9.71
CA SER A 107 10.40 28.57 8.95
C SER A 107 10.87 27.69 7.79
N GLY A 108 11.95 28.08 7.10
CA GLY A 108 12.55 27.32 6.01
C GLY A 108 13.11 25.97 6.47
N VAL A 109 13.86 25.94 7.57
CA VAL A 109 14.39 24.69 8.15
C VAL A 109 13.24 23.76 8.56
N CYS A 110 12.21 24.28 9.21
CA CYS A 110 11.03 23.48 9.58
C CYS A 110 10.30 22.92 8.34
N ARG A 111 10.10 23.73 7.29
CA ARG A 111 9.50 23.28 6.02
C ARG A 111 10.34 22.18 5.37
N LEU A 112 11.66 22.33 5.37
CA LEU A 112 12.57 21.33 4.81
C LEU A 112 12.51 20.01 5.59
N ALA A 113 12.47 20.07 6.92
CA ALA A 113 12.29 18.89 7.77
C ALA A 113 10.94 18.21 7.51
N LEU A 114 9.87 18.99 7.35
CA LEU A 114 8.55 18.49 6.99
C LEU A 114 8.55 17.82 5.61
N ALA A 115 9.23 18.40 4.63
CA ALA A 115 9.38 17.86 3.28
C ALA A 115 10.09 16.50 3.29
N ALA A 116 11.21 16.41 4.03
CA ALA A 116 11.95 15.16 4.18
C ALA A 116 11.09 14.09 4.87
N PHE A 117 10.30 14.49 5.87
CA PHE A 117 9.37 13.59 6.55
C PHE A 117 8.23 13.12 5.63
N SER A 118 7.73 14.00 4.76
CA SER A 118 6.73 13.68 3.74
C SER A 118 7.27 12.67 2.72
N LEU A 119 8.47 12.90 2.20
CA LEU A 119 9.19 11.97 1.32
C LEU A 119 9.37 10.60 2.00
N TYR A 120 9.81 10.60 3.26
CA TYR A 120 9.96 9.37 4.02
C TYR A 120 8.62 8.63 4.19
N ALA A 121 7.55 9.34 4.53
CA ALA A 121 6.21 8.75 4.64
C ALA A 121 5.73 8.19 3.29
N GLY A 122 5.91 8.93 2.18
CA GLY A 122 5.58 8.47 0.84
C GLY A 122 6.35 7.21 0.43
N ILE A 123 7.65 7.16 0.68
CA ILE A 123 8.49 5.98 0.41
C ILE A 123 8.07 4.80 1.30
N ALA A 124 7.78 5.03 2.58
CA ALA A 124 7.32 3.99 3.50
C ALA A 124 5.98 3.37 3.05
N LEU A 125 5.06 4.20 2.52
CA LEU A 125 3.84 3.71 1.88
C LEU A 125 4.15 2.92 0.60
N TRP A 126 5.10 3.38 -0.21
CA TRP A 126 5.43 2.74 -1.48
C TRP A 126 6.04 1.35 -1.28
N ARG A 127 6.78 1.14 -0.20
CA ARG A 127 7.39 -0.16 0.16
C ARG A 127 6.40 -1.16 0.78
N ILE A 128 5.11 -0.85 0.82
CA ILE A 128 4.05 -1.70 1.41
C ILE A 128 4.45 -2.18 2.82
N HIS A 129 5.05 -1.30 3.63
CA HIS A 129 5.39 -1.64 5.00
C HIS A 129 4.12 -1.73 5.84
N ALA A 130 3.96 -2.75 6.69
CA ALA A 130 2.75 -2.90 7.54
C ALA A 130 2.43 -1.63 8.36
N ASP A 131 3.48 -0.89 8.76
CA ASP A 131 3.38 0.39 9.48
C ASP A 131 3.25 1.64 8.59
N GLY A 132 3.24 1.50 7.27
CA GLY A 132 3.18 2.62 6.31
C GLY A 132 2.03 3.58 6.61
N PRO A 133 0.78 3.11 6.78
CA PRO A 133 -0.34 3.97 7.15
C PRO A 133 -0.13 4.67 8.50
N SER A 134 0.54 4.03 9.46
CA SER A 134 0.83 4.62 10.77
C SER A 134 1.87 5.75 10.65
N ILE A 135 2.87 5.61 9.79
CA ILE A 135 3.87 6.65 9.52
C ILE A 135 3.20 7.85 8.84
N ALA A 136 2.33 7.64 7.84
CA ALA A 136 1.59 8.74 7.21
C ALA A 136 0.68 9.48 8.20
N LYS A 137 0.05 8.79 9.17
CA LYS A 137 -0.71 9.46 10.22
C LYS A 137 0.17 10.37 11.08
N ARG A 138 1.36 9.91 11.46
CA ARG A 138 2.34 10.74 12.20
C ARG A 138 2.79 11.93 11.37
N TYR A 139 2.97 11.76 10.06
CA TYR A 139 3.23 12.86 9.12
C TYR A 139 2.12 13.91 9.16
N PHE A 140 0.85 13.50 9.01
CA PHE A 140 -0.27 14.42 9.07
C PHE A 140 -0.38 15.15 10.41
N GLN A 141 -0.12 14.44 11.52
CA GLN A 141 -0.07 15.08 12.84
C GLN A 141 1.07 16.11 12.93
N ALA A 142 2.26 15.78 12.43
CA ALA A 142 3.39 16.70 12.38
C ALA A 142 3.09 17.92 11.51
N ALA A 143 2.40 17.75 10.38
CA ALA A 143 2.00 18.84 9.49
C ALA A 143 1.00 19.78 10.17
N VAL A 144 -0.01 19.25 10.85
CA VAL A 144 -0.97 20.06 11.63
C VAL A 144 -0.27 20.80 12.78
N LEU A 145 0.63 20.11 13.49
CA LEU A 145 1.41 20.71 14.56
C LEU A 145 2.32 21.83 14.03
N TYR A 146 2.93 21.63 12.86
CA TYR A 146 3.72 22.66 12.18
C TYR A 146 2.86 23.86 11.79
N SER A 147 1.66 23.66 11.24
CA SER A 147 0.74 24.77 10.95
C SER A 147 0.36 25.56 12.20
N ALA A 148 0.08 24.88 13.32
CA ALA A 148 -0.18 25.54 14.59
C ALA A 148 1.05 26.33 15.09
N PHE A 149 2.23 25.73 15.00
CA PHE A 149 3.48 26.38 15.38
C PHE A 149 3.80 27.59 14.50
N ALA A 150 3.53 27.50 13.20
CA ALA A 150 3.70 28.58 12.24
C ALA A 150 2.77 29.78 12.50
N LEU A 151 1.59 29.56 13.08
CA LEU A 151 0.69 30.65 13.51
C LEU A 151 1.19 31.35 14.78
N LEU A 152 1.89 30.64 15.66
CA LEU A 152 2.42 31.20 16.92
C LEU A 152 3.79 31.88 16.73
N LEU A 153 4.55 31.45 15.72
CA LEU A 153 5.89 31.95 15.39
C LEU A 153 5.98 33.48 15.22
N PRO A 154 5.08 34.16 14.48
CA PRO A 154 5.10 35.61 14.33
C PRO A 154 4.95 36.36 15.66
N GLY A 155 4.11 35.85 16.57
CA GLY A 155 3.93 36.42 17.91
C GLY A 155 5.14 36.21 18.82
N MET A 156 5.91 35.13 18.61
CA MET A 156 7.16 34.88 19.36
C MET A 156 8.34 35.72 18.87
N VAL A 157 8.37 36.05 17.57
CA VAL A 157 9.46 36.85 16.97
C VAL A 157 9.25 38.36 17.15
N GLY A 158 8.08 38.78 17.64
CA GLY A 158 7.78 40.18 17.90
C GLY A 158 7.60 41.01 16.61
N LEU A 159 6.95 40.43 15.60
CA LEU A 159 6.58 41.16 14.39
C LEU A 159 5.63 42.32 14.73
N SER A 160 5.68 43.40 13.94
CA SER A 160 4.74 44.52 14.09
C SER A 160 3.29 44.09 13.84
N ASP A 161 2.35 44.70 14.58
CA ASP A 161 0.93 44.32 14.57
C ASP A 161 0.28 44.45 13.18
N GLU A 162 0.74 45.39 12.34
CA GLU A 162 0.26 45.58 10.97
C GLU A 162 0.66 44.44 10.04
N LEU A 163 1.93 44.02 10.07
CA LEU A 163 2.40 42.86 9.30
C LEU A 163 1.79 41.57 9.84
N TYR A 164 1.59 41.48 11.16
CA TYR A 164 0.92 40.34 11.79
C TYR A 164 -0.52 40.18 11.28
N ALA A 165 -1.32 41.24 11.25
CA ALA A 165 -2.72 41.17 10.83
C ALA A 165 -2.87 40.71 9.37
N GLU A 166 -2.01 41.23 8.48
CA GLU A 166 -2.02 40.90 7.05
C GLU A 166 -1.55 39.45 6.81
N MET A 167 -0.47 39.03 7.46
CA MET A 167 0.04 37.66 7.37
C MET A 167 -0.88 36.63 8.05
N ALA A 168 -1.50 36.99 9.17
CA ALA A 168 -2.39 36.10 9.91
C ALA A 168 -3.63 35.74 9.08
N GLY A 169 -4.26 36.71 8.40
CA GLY A 169 -5.44 36.44 7.56
C GLY A 169 -5.16 35.42 6.46
N ALA A 170 -4.10 35.63 5.68
CA ALA A 170 -3.68 34.72 4.61
C ALA A 170 -3.22 33.36 5.14
N SER A 171 -2.46 33.36 6.26
CA SER A 171 -1.96 32.12 6.88
C SER A 171 -3.08 31.28 7.47
N LEU A 172 -4.12 31.91 8.02
CA LEU A 172 -5.24 31.21 8.65
C LEU A 172 -6.11 30.53 7.59
N LEU A 173 -6.41 31.21 6.47
CA LEU A 173 -7.11 30.60 5.34
C LEU A 173 -6.32 29.43 4.75
N SER A 174 -5.01 29.62 4.52
CA SER A 174 -4.12 28.56 4.02
C SER A 174 -4.02 27.38 4.98
N SER A 175 -3.97 27.65 6.28
CA SER A 175 -3.96 26.62 7.33
C SER A 175 -5.26 25.83 7.36
N VAL A 176 -6.41 26.50 7.29
CA VAL A 176 -7.73 25.83 7.23
C VAL A 176 -7.84 24.94 6.00
N MET A 177 -7.44 25.45 4.82
CA MET A 177 -7.44 24.65 3.60
C MET A 177 -6.52 23.43 3.70
N THR A 178 -5.31 23.62 4.23
CA THR A 178 -4.35 22.54 4.47
C THR A 178 -4.91 21.50 5.45
N ILE A 179 -5.53 21.93 6.55
CA ILE A 179 -6.14 21.04 7.54
C ILE A 179 -7.28 20.24 6.91
N CYS A 180 -8.18 20.88 6.16
CA CYS A 180 -9.28 20.20 5.46
C CYS A 180 -8.77 19.16 4.47
N TYR A 181 -7.76 19.54 3.69
CA TYR A 181 -7.09 18.65 2.74
C TYR A 181 -6.43 17.45 3.43
N VAL A 182 -5.64 17.70 4.48
CA VAL A 182 -4.99 16.66 5.30
C VAL A 182 -6.02 15.74 5.97
N MET A 183 -7.11 16.31 6.51
CA MET A 183 -8.20 15.56 7.12
C MET A 183 -8.92 14.66 6.11
N ALA A 184 -9.19 15.15 4.91
CA ALA A 184 -9.78 14.34 3.85
C ALA A 184 -8.90 13.12 3.52
N TRP A 185 -7.58 13.32 3.43
CA TRP A 185 -6.63 12.22 3.22
C TRP A 185 -6.48 11.29 4.41
N TYR A 186 -6.51 11.82 5.63
CA TYR A 186 -6.47 11.03 6.85
C TYR A 186 -7.70 10.11 6.97
N LEU A 187 -8.90 10.69 6.77
CA LEU A 187 -10.15 9.92 6.76
C LEU A 187 -10.15 8.87 5.66
N TYR A 188 -9.59 9.20 4.50
CA TYR A 188 -9.42 8.26 3.40
C TYR A 188 -8.55 7.04 3.82
N LEU A 189 -7.39 7.27 4.43
CA LEU A 189 -6.51 6.20 4.91
C LEU A 189 -7.17 5.32 5.98
N VAL A 190 -7.90 5.93 6.92
CA VAL A 190 -8.53 5.20 8.03
C VAL A 190 -9.73 4.37 7.56
N LYS A 191 -10.54 4.92 6.64
CA LYS A 191 -11.81 4.32 6.21
C LYS A 191 -11.65 3.32 5.07
N SER A 192 -10.58 3.42 4.26
CA SER A 192 -10.42 2.59 3.08
C SER A 192 -10.13 1.11 3.45
N LYS A 193 -11.14 0.26 3.23
CA LYS A 193 -11.06 -1.20 3.42
C LYS A 193 -9.92 -1.84 2.61
N ARG A 194 -9.56 -1.25 1.47
CA ARG A 194 -8.46 -1.73 0.61
C ARG A 194 -7.09 -1.56 1.24
N VAL A 195 -6.87 -0.44 1.94
CA VAL A 195 -5.61 -0.19 2.67
C VAL A 195 -5.47 -1.19 3.80
N LYS A 196 -6.54 -1.42 4.57
CA LYS A 196 -6.52 -2.45 5.62
C LYS A 196 -6.25 -3.85 5.08
N ALA A 197 -6.79 -4.21 3.92
CA ALA A 197 -6.55 -5.53 3.31
C ALA A 197 -5.11 -5.71 2.78
N THR A 198 -4.44 -4.64 2.34
CA THR A 198 -3.05 -4.73 1.82
C THR A 198 -1.99 -4.67 2.93
N PHE A 199 -2.30 -3.99 4.04
CA PHE A 199 -1.36 -3.77 5.16
C PHE A 199 -1.71 -4.56 6.41
N GLN A 200 -2.69 -5.46 6.35
CA GLN A 200 -2.96 -6.39 7.44
C GLN A 200 -1.70 -7.23 7.65
N PRO A 201 -1.17 -7.32 8.89
CA PRO A 201 -0.14 -8.29 9.20
C PRO A 201 -0.71 -9.66 8.86
N SER A 202 -0.11 -10.34 7.88
CA SER A 202 -0.32 -11.78 7.75
C SER A 202 0.22 -12.38 9.05
N ASP A 203 -0.68 -12.81 9.94
CA ASP A 203 -0.36 -13.39 11.24
C ASP A 203 0.92 -14.25 11.16
N GLN A 204 2.00 -13.73 11.77
CA GLN A 204 3.21 -14.46 12.15
C GLN A 204 3.20 -14.62 13.66
#